data_AF-A0A0F9DAR4-F1
#
_entry.id   AF-A0A0F9DAR4-F1
#
_cell.length_a   1.000
_cell.length_b   1.000
_cell.length_c   1.000
_cell.angle_alpha   90.00
_cell.angle_beta   90.00
_cell.angle_gamma   90.00
#
_symmetry.space_group_name_H-M   'P 1'
#
loop_
_entity.id
_entity.type
_entity.pdbx_description
1 polymer ?
#
loop_
_entity_poly.entity_id
_entity_poly.type
_entity_poly.pdbx_seq_one_letter_code
_entity_poly.pdbx_strand_id
1 'polypeptide(L)'
;MTNIVLLRPDTSDASTRTARLIRAFASERRARGDVFWLKENAELLGVLASTGCVLNPDALEPLAEFHADCREMLRDFPQYYRFFLSICLDLEDLGLPMTQGIALCEDVARAGLKDAELSDLQRAEARRLLRRRGIGQEVGDGALGARLRDFIARSATFALPNRKAAYELTHI
;
A
#
# COMPACT_ATOMS: atom_id res chain seq x y z
N MET A 1 -4.90 -8.54 -46.43
CA MET A 1 -4.18 -8.63 -45.14
C MET A 1 -5.18 -8.34 -44.04
N THR A 2 -5.49 -9.32 -43.20
CA THR A 2 -6.60 -9.22 -42.24
C THR A 2 -6.07 -8.69 -40.91
N ASN A 3 -6.29 -7.41 -40.62
CA ASN A 3 -5.92 -6.74 -39.35
C ASN A 3 -6.88 -7.11 -38.20
N ILE A 4 -7.29 -8.36 -38.11
CA ILE A 4 -8.17 -8.82 -37.02
C ILE A 4 -7.30 -9.50 -35.97
N VAL A 5 -7.07 -8.79 -34.86
CA VAL A 5 -6.48 -9.37 -33.65
C VAL A 5 -7.61 -10.03 -32.85
N LEU A 6 -7.60 -11.35 -32.79
CA LEU A 6 -8.53 -12.11 -31.95
C LEU A 6 -8.05 -12.06 -30.49
N LEU A 7 -8.71 -11.25 -29.67
CA LEU A 7 -8.53 -11.29 -28.21
C LEU A 7 -9.17 -12.56 -27.67
N ARG A 8 -8.36 -13.57 -27.37
CA ARG A 8 -8.82 -14.79 -26.69
C ARG A 8 -8.76 -14.56 -25.18
N PRO A 9 -9.81 -14.95 -24.43
CA PRO A 9 -9.77 -14.85 -22.97
C PRO A 9 -8.64 -15.72 -22.43
N ASP A 10 -7.92 -15.21 -21.43
CA ASP A 10 -6.86 -15.95 -20.77
C ASP A 10 -7.44 -17.11 -19.95
N THR A 11 -7.11 -18.33 -20.34
CA THR A 11 -7.54 -19.57 -19.67
C THR A 11 -6.58 -20.04 -18.59
N SER A 12 -5.52 -19.26 -18.30
CA SER A 12 -4.60 -19.52 -17.19
C SER A 12 -5.34 -19.61 -15.85
N ASP A 13 -4.77 -20.28 -14.85
CA ASP A 13 -5.33 -20.27 -13.50
C ASP A 13 -5.16 -18.89 -12.81
N ALA A 14 -5.83 -18.73 -11.67
CA ALA A 14 -5.78 -17.46 -10.93
C ALA A 14 -4.37 -17.11 -10.44
N SER A 15 -3.59 -18.10 -10.02
CA SER A 15 -2.21 -17.89 -9.52
C SER A 15 -1.31 -17.32 -10.62
N THR A 16 -1.36 -17.91 -11.82
CA THR A 16 -0.60 -17.46 -12.99
C THR A 16 -1.00 -16.04 -13.38
N ARG A 17 -2.30 -15.72 -13.36
CA ARG A 17 -2.78 -14.37 -13.67
C ARG A 17 -2.30 -13.34 -12.64
N THR A 18 -2.34 -13.67 -11.35
CA THR A 18 -1.83 -12.80 -10.28
C THR A 18 -0.33 -12.57 -10.41
N ALA A 19 0.47 -13.62 -10.67
CA ALA A 19 1.91 -13.49 -10.87
C ALA A 19 2.25 -12.60 -12.09
N ARG A 20 1.53 -12.77 -13.20
CA ARG A 20 1.66 -11.89 -14.37
C ARG A 20 1.30 -10.44 -14.06
N LEU A 21 0.25 -10.22 -13.27
CA LEU A 21 -0.16 -8.88 -12.86
C LEU A 21 0.91 -8.21 -12.00
N ILE A 22 1.47 -8.92 -11.02
CA ILE A 22 2.57 -8.42 -10.17
C ILE A 22 3.78 -8.05 -11.03
N ARG A 23 4.19 -8.95 -11.94
CA ARG A 23 5.31 -8.69 -12.87
C ARG A 23 5.08 -7.44 -13.73
N ALA A 24 3.88 -7.27 -14.27
CA ALA A 24 3.57 -6.11 -15.11
C ALA A 24 3.73 -4.79 -14.35
N PHE A 25 3.27 -4.73 -13.10
CA PHE A 25 3.40 -3.56 -12.24
C PHE A 25 4.82 -3.33 -11.71
N ALA A 26 5.54 -4.41 -11.42
CA ALA A 26 6.91 -4.33 -10.93
C ALA A 26 7.91 -3.89 -12.00
N SER A 27 7.74 -4.33 -13.26
CA SER A 27 8.82 -4.22 -14.26
C SER A 27 8.42 -3.66 -15.63
N GLU A 28 7.13 -3.58 -15.98
CA GLU A 28 6.72 -3.31 -17.37
C GLU A 28 6.00 -1.97 -17.57
N ARG A 29 5.40 -1.41 -16.51
CA ARG A 29 4.58 -0.19 -16.59
C ARG A 29 5.32 1.09 -16.28
N ARG A 30 6.11 1.08 -15.20
CA ARG A 30 6.76 2.26 -14.60
C ARG A 30 8.20 1.94 -14.23
N ALA A 31 9.03 2.96 -14.17
CA ALA A 31 10.43 2.77 -13.79
C ALA A 31 10.52 2.63 -12.27
N ARG A 32 11.29 1.65 -11.80
CA ARG A 32 11.52 1.49 -10.36
C ARG A 32 12.12 2.77 -9.78
N GLY A 33 11.61 3.17 -8.61
CA GLY A 33 12.02 4.39 -7.91
C GLY A 33 11.21 5.64 -8.28
N ASP A 34 10.40 5.61 -9.34
CA ASP A 34 9.46 6.70 -9.60
C ASP A 34 8.25 6.65 -8.65
N VAL A 35 7.65 7.82 -8.36
CA VAL A 35 6.54 7.91 -7.40
C VAL A 35 5.28 7.18 -7.87
N PHE A 36 5.06 7.08 -9.18
CA PHE A 36 3.92 6.35 -9.74
C PHE A 36 4.13 4.84 -9.63
N TRP A 37 5.36 4.36 -9.76
CA TRP A 37 5.74 2.98 -9.50
C TRP A 37 5.44 2.60 -8.05
N LEU A 38 5.84 3.44 -7.09
CA LEU A 38 5.55 3.22 -5.67
C LEU A 38 4.05 3.16 -5.40
N LYS A 39 3.29 4.11 -5.96
CA LYS A 39 1.84 4.15 -5.80
C LYS A 39 1.17 2.93 -6.42
N GLU A 40 1.47 2.61 -7.68
CA GLU A 40 0.83 1.50 -8.40
C GLU A 40 1.11 0.15 -7.71
N ASN A 41 2.33 -0.09 -7.23
CA ASN A 41 2.67 -1.32 -6.52
C ASN A 41 2.06 -1.37 -5.11
N ALA A 42 2.05 -0.26 -4.37
CA ALA A 42 1.40 -0.20 -3.05
C ALA A 42 -0.11 -0.51 -3.15
N GLU A 43 -0.80 0.04 -4.15
CA GLU A 43 -2.24 -0.22 -4.36
C GLU A 43 -2.50 -1.68 -4.76
N LEU A 44 -1.73 -2.22 -5.71
CA LEU A 44 -1.87 -3.61 -6.15
C LEU A 44 -1.69 -4.58 -4.97
N LEU A 45 -0.60 -4.42 -4.23
CA LEU A 45 -0.28 -5.28 -3.09
C LEU A 45 -1.27 -5.10 -1.94
N GLY A 46 -1.69 -3.86 -1.66
CA GLY A 46 -2.68 -3.57 -0.65
C GLY A 46 -4.03 -4.23 -0.94
N VAL A 47 -4.47 -4.23 -2.21
CA VAL A 47 -5.68 -4.96 -2.64
C VAL A 47 -5.50 -6.46 -2.43
N LEU A 48 -4.39 -7.03 -2.88
CA LEU A 48 -4.11 -8.47 -2.72
C LEU A 48 -4.08 -8.86 -1.24
N ALA A 49 -3.35 -8.13 -0.40
CA ALA A 49 -3.25 -8.37 1.04
C ALA A 49 -4.62 -8.26 1.74
N SER A 50 -5.46 -7.33 1.31
CA SER A 50 -6.82 -7.16 1.84
C SER A 50 -7.76 -8.33 1.53
N THR A 51 -7.42 -9.17 0.53
CA THR A 51 -8.18 -10.41 0.27
C THR A 51 -7.80 -11.57 1.19
N GLY A 52 -6.73 -11.42 1.99
CA GLY A 52 -6.20 -12.49 2.84
C GLY A 52 -5.59 -13.65 2.06
N CYS A 53 -5.25 -13.45 0.78
CA CYS A 53 -4.60 -14.47 -0.01
C CYS A 53 -3.13 -14.63 0.40
N VAL A 54 -2.62 -15.85 0.30
CA VAL A 54 -1.19 -16.15 0.43
C VAL A 54 -0.71 -16.54 -0.97
N LEU A 55 0.35 -15.90 -1.43
CA LEU A 55 0.90 -16.10 -2.76
C LEU A 55 2.11 -17.05 -2.69
N ASN A 56 2.39 -17.71 -3.82
CA ASN A 56 3.69 -18.37 -3.97
C ASN A 56 4.79 -17.28 -3.90
N PRO A 57 5.83 -17.42 -3.06
CA PRO A 57 6.97 -16.51 -3.05
C PRO A 57 7.56 -16.22 -4.43
N ASP A 58 7.54 -17.18 -5.36
CA ASP A 58 8.01 -16.98 -6.73
C ASP A 58 7.23 -15.89 -7.48
N ALA A 59 5.95 -15.68 -7.15
CA ALA A 59 5.14 -14.62 -7.74
C ALA A 59 5.55 -13.22 -7.24
N LEU A 60 6.26 -13.15 -6.10
CA LEU A 60 6.72 -11.91 -5.47
C LEU A 60 8.18 -11.59 -5.80
N GLU A 61 8.88 -12.50 -6.49
CA GLU A 61 10.29 -12.34 -6.92
C GLU A 61 10.57 -10.98 -7.61
N PRO A 62 9.70 -10.45 -8.49
CA PRO A 62 9.94 -9.15 -9.13
C PRO A 62 10.06 -7.95 -8.17
N LEU A 63 9.61 -8.11 -6.92
CA LEU A 63 9.62 -7.09 -5.87
C LEU A 63 10.55 -7.44 -4.70
N ALA A 64 11.26 -8.58 -4.77
CA ALA A 64 12.14 -9.05 -3.70
C ALA A 64 13.32 -8.09 -3.46
N GLU A 65 13.91 -7.54 -4.52
CA GLU A 65 15.00 -6.56 -4.39
C GLU A 65 14.50 -5.27 -3.74
N PHE A 66 13.27 -4.82 -4.05
CA PHE A 66 12.68 -3.66 -3.35
C PHE A 66 12.53 -3.93 -1.85
N HIS A 67 12.07 -5.14 -1.47
CA HIS A 67 11.95 -5.52 -0.07
C HIS A 67 13.31 -5.50 0.63
N ALA A 68 14.35 -6.04 0.01
CA ALA A 68 15.71 -6.04 0.54
C ALA A 68 16.25 -4.60 0.78
N ASP A 69 15.99 -3.68 -0.15
CA ASP A 69 16.57 -2.32 -0.13
C ASP A 69 15.69 -1.29 0.61
N CYS A 70 14.50 -1.68 1.08
CA CYS A 70 13.47 -0.74 1.54
C CYS A 70 13.94 0.23 2.65
N ARG A 71 14.84 -0.21 3.53
CA ARG A 71 15.41 0.60 4.60
C ARG A 71 16.44 1.61 4.10
N GLU A 72 17.21 1.27 3.08
CA GLU A 72 18.13 2.20 2.44
C GLU A 72 17.34 3.28 1.70
N MET A 73 16.33 2.88 0.93
CA MET A 73 15.42 3.82 0.27
C MET A 73 14.70 4.74 1.27
N LEU A 74 14.30 4.23 2.45
CA LEU A 74 13.72 5.06 3.52
C LEU A 74 14.70 6.13 4.01
N ARG A 75 15.98 5.78 4.17
CA ARG A 75 17.01 6.73 4.61
C ARG A 75 17.18 7.87 3.62
N ASP A 76 17.22 7.55 2.33
CA ASP A 76 17.51 8.53 1.28
C ASP A 76 16.26 9.34 0.88
N PHE A 77 15.07 8.75 1.01
CA PHE A 77 13.80 9.36 0.58
C PHE A 77 12.69 9.24 1.64
N PRO A 78 12.87 9.81 2.85
CA PRO A 78 11.94 9.66 3.96
C PRO A 78 10.52 10.18 3.68
N GLN A 79 10.35 11.10 2.72
CA GLN A 79 9.04 11.61 2.30
C GLN A 79 8.11 10.54 1.71
N TYR A 80 8.66 9.40 1.25
CA TYR A 80 7.89 8.30 0.66
C TYR A 80 7.65 7.14 1.64
N TYR A 81 7.93 7.33 2.94
CA TYR A 81 7.91 6.24 3.92
C TYR A 81 6.58 5.46 3.97
N ARG A 82 5.42 6.09 3.74
CA ARG A 82 4.13 5.37 3.71
C ARG A 82 4.06 4.33 2.59
N PHE A 83 4.61 4.64 1.42
CA PHE A 83 4.69 3.66 0.33
C PHE A 83 5.67 2.54 0.67
N PHE A 84 6.83 2.88 1.24
CA PHE A 84 7.82 1.88 1.66
C PHE A 84 7.26 0.93 2.71
N LEU A 85 6.58 1.47 3.73
CA LEU A 85 5.86 0.68 4.73
C LEU A 85 4.77 -0.17 4.08
N SER A 86 3.89 0.39 3.25
CA SER A 86 2.81 -0.39 2.64
C SER A 86 3.37 -1.56 1.83
N ILE A 87 4.26 -1.30 0.87
CA ILE A 87 4.81 -2.33 0.00
C ILE A 87 5.58 -3.38 0.82
N CYS A 88 6.46 -2.97 1.73
CA CYS A 88 7.26 -3.91 2.54
C CYS A 88 6.37 -4.82 3.37
N LEU A 89 5.40 -4.24 4.09
CA LEU A 89 4.51 -5.00 4.96
C LEU A 89 3.55 -5.89 4.16
N ASP A 90 3.04 -5.41 3.02
CA ASP A 90 2.15 -6.19 2.16
C ASP A 90 2.90 -7.37 1.52
N LEU A 91 4.15 -7.21 1.09
CA LEU A 91 4.97 -8.30 0.58
C LEU A 91 5.19 -9.40 1.63
N GLU A 92 5.48 -9.01 2.87
CA GLU A 92 5.64 -9.95 3.99
C GLU A 92 4.32 -10.67 4.31
N ASP A 93 3.22 -9.93 4.39
CA ASP A 93 1.91 -10.49 4.71
C ASP A 93 1.38 -11.40 3.56
N LEU A 94 1.81 -11.17 2.31
CA LEU A 94 1.47 -11.98 1.14
C LEU A 94 2.33 -13.24 0.95
N GLY A 95 3.48 -13.35 1.63
CA GLY A 95 4.27 -14.57 1.60
C GLY A 95 5.80 -14.40 1.59
N LEU A 96 6.34 -13.18 1.53
CA LEU A 96 7.78 -12.98 1.71
C LEU A 96 8.19 -13.16 3.20
N PRO A 97 9.45 -13.53 3.48
CA PRO A 97 9.95 -13.60 4.85
C PRO A 97 9.88 -12.26 5.59
N MET A 98 9.41 -12.29 6.84
CA MET A 98 9.31 -11.13 7.74
C MET A 98 10.68 -10.67 8.27
N THR A 99 11.54 -10.12 7.40
CA THR A 99 12.91 -9.72 7.76
C THR A 99 13.13 -8.20 7.83
N GLN A 100 12.23 -7.39 7.27
CA GLN A 100 12.44 -5.94 7.14
C GLN A 100 11.36 -5.11 7.83
N GLY A 101 10.09 -5.54 7.78
CA GLY A 101 8.94 -4.74 8.15
C GLY A 101 8.97 -4.19 9.58
N ILE A 102 9.38 -4.99 10.56
CA ILE A 102 9.50 -4.55 11.97
C ILE A 102 10.54 -3.43 12.07
N ALA A 103 11.75 -3.65 11.56
CA ALA A 103 12.84 -2.68 11.62
C ALA A 103 12.48 -1.39 10.86
N LEU A 104 11.81 -1.51 9.71
CA LEU A 104 11.33 -0.37 8.92
C LEU A 104 10.29 0.45 9.72
N CYS A 105 9.33 -0.20 10.37
CA CYS A 105 8.37 0.48 11.25
C CYS A 105 9.06 1.19 12.43
N GLU A 106 10.05 0.54 13.05
CA GLU A 106 10.83 1.14 14.14
C GLU A 106 11.62 2.37 13.67
N ASP A 107 12.24 2.31 12.50
CA ASP A 107 12.98 3.44 11.92
C ASP A 107 12.06 4.64 11.66
N VAL A 108 10.89 4.40 11.06
CA VAL A 108 9.85 5.43 10.84
C VAL A 108 9.37 6.03 12.16
N ALA A 109 9.09 5.19 13.15
CA ALA A 109 8.60 5.63 14.44
C ALA A 109 9.64 6.44 15.21
N ARG A 110 10.91 6.02 15.18
CA ARG A 110 12.03 6.72 15.80
C ARG A 110 12.28 8.07 15.15
N ALA A 111 12.15 8.17 13.83
CA ALA A 111 12.30 9.42 13.08
C ALA A 111 11.08 10.37 13.20
N GLY A 112 9.96 9.92 13.77
CA GLY A 112 8.77 10.75 13.94
C GLY A 112 8.08 11.13 12.63
N LEU A 113 8.26 10.36 11.55
CA LEU A 113 7.80 10.78 10.21
C LEU A 113 6.28 10.99 10.10
N LYS A 114 5.50 10.25 10.90
CA LYS A 114 4.03 10.41 10.97
C LYS A 114 3.60 11.82 11.42
N ASP A 115 4.45 12.51 12.19
CA ASP A 115 4.12 13.81 12.77
C ASP A 115 4.30 14.94 11.74
N ALA A 116 5.01 14.68 10.64
CA ALA A 116 5.15 15.56 9.49
C ALA A 116 3.95 15.50 8.52
N GLU A 117 3.02 14.56 8.70
CA GLU A 117 1.84 14.45 7.84
C GLU A 117 0.95 15.67 7.96
N LEU A 118 0.33 16.08 6.85
CA LEU A 118 -0.50 17.28 6.81
C LEU A 118 -1.97 16.96 7.10
N SER A 119 -2.48 15.85 6.56
CA SER A 119 -3.89 15.48 6.70
C SER A 119 -4.12 14.42 7.77
N ASP A 120 -5.33 14.42 8.33
CA ASP A 120 -5.76 13.38 9.26
C ASP A 120 -5.79 12.00 8.60
N LEU A 121 -6.18 11.93 7.32
CA LEU A 121 -6.16 10.67 6.58
C LEU A 121 -4.74 10.10 6.47
N GLN A 122 -3.76 10.95 6.16
CA GLN A 122 -2.37 10.53 6.05
C GLN A 122 -1.81 10.08 7.42
N ARG A 123 -2.17 10.79 8.50
CA ARG A 123 -1.83 10.39 9.88
C ARG A 123 -2.48 9.06 10.27
N ALA A 124 -3.74 8.85 9.84
CA ALA A 124 -4.48 7.61 10.08
C ALA A 124 -3.82 6.43 9.36
N GLU A 125 -3.48 6.60 8.09
CA GLU A 125 -2.75 5.61 7.30
C GLU A 125 -1.39 5.27 7.93
N ALA A 126 -0.61 6.27 8.34
CA ALA A 126 0.66 6.07 9.01
C ALA A 126 0.50 5.26 10.31
N ARG A 127 -0.52 5.57 11.13
CA ARG A 127 -0.83 4.78 12.33
C ARG A 127 -1.22 3.35 11.95
N ARG A 128 -2.10 3.15 10.97
CA ARG A 128 -2.52 1.83 10.49
C ARG A 128 -1.32 0.97 10.10
N LEU A 129 -0.40 1.54 9.32
CA LEU A 129 0.81 0.84 8.87
C LEU A 129 1.73 0.48 10.04
N LEU A 130 1.99 1.39 10.97
CA LEU A 130 2.82 1.11 12.15
C LEU A 130 2.17 0.08 13.09
N ARG A 131 0.84 0.10 13.24
CA ARG A 131 0.10 -0.84 14.07
C ARG A 131 0.16 -2.28 13.56
N ARG A 132 0.35 -2.51 12.25
CA ARG A 132 0.58 -3.85 11.68
C ARG A 132 1.80 -4.56 12.27
N ARG A 133 2.74 -3.82 12.86
CA ARG A 133 3.89 -4.36 13.60
C ARG A 133 3.87 -3.97 15.09
N GLY A 134 2.70 -3.59 15.61
CA GLY A 134 2.49 -3.32 17.04
C GLY A 134 2.99 -1.96 17.53
N ILE A 135 3.36 -1.03 16.63
CA ILE A 135 3.99 0.25 17.01
C ILE A 135 2.96 1.39 17.04
N GLY A 136 2.95 2.16 18.13
CA GLY A 136 2.12 3.37 18.28
C GLY A 136 0.69 3.09 18.72
N GLN A 137 -0.13 4.16 18.71
CA GLN A 137 -1.55 4.15 19.10
C GLN A 137 -2.45 3.63 17.99
N GLU A 138 -3.62 3.09 18.34
CA GLU A 138 -4.63 2.71 17.35
C GLU A 138 -5.10 3.92 16.54
N VAL A 139 -5.57 3.68 15.32
CA VAL A 139 -6.10 4.74 14.44
C VAL A 139 -7.27 5.46 15.11
N GLY A 140 -8.13 4.71 15.81
CA GLY A 140 -9.30 5.21 16.50
C GLY A 140 -9.03 6.00 17.78
N ASP A 141 -7.78 6.04 18.25
CA ASP A 141 -7.43 6.63 19.54
C ASP A 141 -7.22 8.14 19.49
N GLY A 142 -7.66 8.81 20.55
CA GLY A 142 -7.42 10.23 20.80
C GLY A 142 -8.12 11.16 19.80
N ALA A 143 -7.57 12.37 19.67
CA ALA A 143 -8.18 13.43 18.87
C ALA A 143 -8.24 13.11 17.36
N LEU A 144 -7.29 12.32 16.85
CA LEU A 144 -7.31 11.90 15.45
C LEU A 144 -8.53 11.01 15.17
N GLY A 145 -8.69 9.93 15.94
CA GLY A 145 -9.82 9.03 15.77
C GLY A 145 -11.17 9.70 16.01
N ALA A 146 -11.24 10.67 16.93
CA ALA A 146 -12.45 11.49 17.11
C ALA A 146 -12.79 12.27 15.84
N ARG A 147 -11.83 12.99 15.25
CA ARG A 147 -12.05 13.75 14.00
C ARG A 147 -12.43 12.87 12.82
N LEU A 148 -11.85 11.67 12.70
CA LEU A 148 -12.22 10.70 11.66
C LEU A 148 -13.66 10.20 11.83
N ARG A 149 -14.06 9.84 13.05
CA ARG A 149 -15.45 9.46 13.34
C ARG A 149 -16.44 10.60 13.08
N ASP A 150 -16.08 11.83 13.46
CA ASP A 150 -16.90 13.00 13.20
C ASP A 150 -17.06 13.25 11.70
N PHE A 151 -16.01 13.02 10.89
CA PHE A 151 -16.08 13.09 9.44
C PHE A 151 -17.03 12.02 8.87
N ILE A 152 -16.87 10.75 9.28
CA ILE A 152 -17.73 9.63 8.87
C ILE A 152 -19.20 9.89 9.22
N ALA A 153 -19.47 10.45 10.40
CA ALA A 153 -20.82 10.69 10.90
C ALA A 153 -21.58 11.83 10.16
N ARG A 154 -20.90 12.63 9.33
CA ARG A 154 -21.51 13.74 8.58
C ARG A 154 -22.26 13.27 7.32
N SER A 155 -23.29 12.46 7.51
CA SER A 155 -24.13 11.93 6.42
C SER A 155 -24.61 13.00 5.44
N ALA A 156 -24.94 14.21 5.91
CA ALA A 156 -25.34 15.34 5.08
C ALA A 156 -24.25 15.76 4.05
N THR A 157 -22.96 15.60 4.36
CA THR A 157 -21.85 15.88 3.43
C THR A 157 -21.82 14.91 2.25
N PHE A 158 -22.35 13.71 2.44
CA PHE A 158 -22.38 12.65 1.42
C PHE A 158 -23.75 12.52 0.72
N ALA A 159 -24.77 13.20 1.24
CA ALA A 159 -26.11 13.23 0.65
C ALA A 159 -26.17 14.00 -0.68
N LEU A 160 -25.21 14.90 -0.92
CA LEU A 160 -25.03 15.58 -2.20
C LEU A 160 -23.79 15.03 -2.91
N PRO A 161 -23.79 14.95 -4.26
CA PRO A 161 -22.63 14.47 -5.02
C PRO A 161 -21.36 15.29 -4.73
N ASN A 162 -20.50 14.76 -3.87
CA ASN A 162 -19.18 15.32 -3.58
C ASN A 162 -18.13 14.24 -3.80
N ARG A 163 -17.59 14.19 -5.03
CA ARG A 163 -16.62 13.17 -5.44
C ARG A 163 -15.40 13.13 -4.52
N LYS A 164 -14.92 14.28 -4.06
CA LYS A 164 -13.75 14.34 -3.16
C LYS A 164 -14.09 13.77 -1.79
N ALA A 165 -15.18 14.21 -1.17
CA ALA A 165 -15.56 13.70 0.16
C ALA A 165 -15.84 12.20 0.12
N ALA A 166 -16.55 11.72 -0.91
CA ALA A 166 -16.79 10.29 -1.10
C ALA A 166 -15.49 9.50 -1.28
N TYR A 167 -14.54 10.03 -2.07
CA TYR A 167 -13.22 9.41 -2.24
C TYR A 167 -12.45 9.33 -0.92
N GLU A 168 -12.35 10.42 -0.16
CA GLU A 168 -11.65 10.43 1.13
C GLU A 168 -12.30 9.46 2.14
N LEU A 169 -13.63 9.32 2.11
CA LEU A 169 -14.36 8.36 2.96
C LEU A 169 -13.95 6.91 2.67
N THR A 170 -13.60 6.55 1.42
CA THR A 170 -13.15 5.18 1.11
C THR A 170 -11.73 4.88 1.59
N HIS A 171 -11.01 5.88 2.13
CA HIS A 171 -9.64 5.72 2.62
C HIS A 171 -9.58 5.66 4.16
N ILE A 172 -10.69 5.91 4.86
CA ILE A 172 -10.81 5.80 6.33
C ILE A 172 -11.22 4.38 6.71
#